data_AF-S0EMU3-F1
#
_entry.id   AF-S0EMU3-F1
#
_cell.length_a   1.000
_cell.length_b   1.000
_cell.length_c   1.000
_cell.angle_alpha   90.00
_cell.angle_beta   90.00
_cell.angle_gamma   90.00
#
_symmetry.space_group_name_H-M   'P 1'
#
loop_
_entity.id
_entity.type
_entity.pdbx_description
1 polymer ?
#
loop_
_entity_poly.entity_id
_entity_poly.type
_entity_poly.pdbx_seq_one_letter_code
_entity_poly.pdbx_strand_id
1 'polypeptide(L)'
;MSCADEIVSTASVKDWKPSAQENEWKPAGHFAGKSADEASVMDAESVPGTSSCEGDVEVFMVAVKPGLQYRKKGIAEGLLRVCELQMKKQFPPRTDQVLVMLRVVREINSQYWLKKGYQIVGERYCPPITWDVEKAFILLAMRKDI
;
A
#
# COMPACT_ATOMS: atom_id res chain seq x y z
N MET A 1 -18.42 -33.44 -14.15
CA MET A 1 -18.03 -32.04 -14.42
C MET A 1 -17.02 -31.66 -13.36
N SER A 2 -15.76 -31.41 -13.75
CA SER A 2 -14.73 -30.93 -12.83
C SER A 2 -14.99 -29.44 -12.60
N CYS A 3 -15.33 -29.05 -11.37
CA CYS A 3 -15.27 -27.66 -10.96
C CYS A 3 -13.78 -27.31 -10.88
N ALA A 4 -13.26 -26.60 -11.88
CA ALA A 4 -11.94 -26.00 -11.77
C ALA A 4 -12.04 -24.88 -10.73
N ASP A 5 -11.18 -24.92 -9.71
CA ASP A 5 -11.08 -23.85 -8.73
C ASP A 5 -10.62 -22.57 -9.43
N GLU A 6 -11.37 -21.49 -9.24
CA GLU A 6 -11.09 -20.19 -9.84
C GLU A 6 -10.24 -19.32 -8.90
N ILE A 7 -9.12 -18.78 -9.39
CA ILE A 7 -8.29 -17.85 -8.65
C ILE A 7 -8.95 -16.47 -8.64
N VAL A 8 -9.39 -16.03 -7.46
CA VAL A 8 -10.10 -14.75 -7.28
C VAL A 8 -9.18 -13.59 -6.88
N SER A 9 -8.03 -13.87 -6.27
CA SER A 9 -7.07 -12.86 -5.82
C SER A 9 -5.72 -13.49 -5.50
N THR A 10 -4.66 -12.70 -5.63
CA THR A 10 -3.29 -13.08 -5.26
C THR A 10 -2.67 -12.01 -4.37
N ALA A 11 -1.68 -12.42 -3.58
CA ALA A 11 -0.84 -11.52 -2.81
C ALA A 11 0.61 -12.02 -2.89
N SER A 12 1.55 -11.09 -2.85
CA SER A 12 2.97 -11.37 -2.86
C SER A 12 3.68 -10.51 -1.81
N VAL A 13 4.70 -11.07 -1.18
CA VAL A 13 5.60 -10.35 -0.27
C VAL A 13 6.92 -10.11 -1.01
N LYS A 14 7.46 -8.90 -0.92
CA LYS A 14 8.76 -8.52 -1.48
C LYS A 14 9.47 -7.54 -0.55
N ASP A 15 10.78 -7.36 -0.71
CA ASP A 15 11.51 -6.36 0.07
C ASP A 15 10.91 -4.97 -0.15
N TRP A 16 10.73 -4.22 0.93
CA TRP A 16 10.33 -2.82 0.82
C TRP A 16 11.48 -2.03 0.20
N LYS A 17 11.20 -1.43 -0.95
CA LYS A 17 12.12 -0.50 -1.61
C LYS A 17 11.38 0.82 -1.76
N PRO A 18 11.70 1.83 -0.94
CA PRO A 18 11.41 3.21 -1.30
C PRO A 18 12.38 3.50 -2.45
N SER A 19 11.95 3.24 -3.69
CA SER A 19 12.92 2.99 -4.76
C SER A 19 13.78 4.22 -5.08
N ALA A 20 14.94 4.00 -5.72
CA ALA A 20 15.88 5.06 -6.11
C ALA A 20 15.35 5.99 -7.22
N GLN A 21 14.23 5.65 -7.87
CA GLN A 21 13.46 6.56 -8.76
C GLN A 21 12.31 7.26 -8.01
N GLU A 22 12.04 6.88 -6.76
CA GLU A 22 10.88 7.28 -5.95
C GLU A 22 11.31 7.92 -4.62
N ASN A 23 12.32 8.79 -4.65
CA ASN A 23 12.68 9.66 -3.51
C ASN A 23 11.64 10.79 -3.25
N GLU A 24 10.39 10.60 -3.68
CA GLU A 24 9.31 11.59 -3.66
C GLU A 24 8.30 11.35 -2.53
N TRP A 25 8.52 10.35 -1.66
CA TRP A 25 7.65 10.15 -0.51
C TRP A 25 7.73 11.38 0.41
N LYS A 26 6.64 12.13 0.44
CA LYS A 26 6.43 13.23 1.38
C LYS A 26 6.01 12.65 2.74
N PRO A 27 6.32 13.33 3.85
CA PRO A 27 5.84 12.92 5.16
C PRO A 27 4.32 12.80 5.21
N ALA A 28 3.82 11.92 6.09
CA ALA A 28 2.39 11.80 6.36
C ALA A 28 1.76 13.17 6.69
N GLY A 29 0.60 13.47 6.09
CA GLY A 29 -0.11 14.73 6.26
C GLY A 29 0.34 15.86 5.33
N HIS A 30 1.35 15.66 4.47
CA HIS A 30 1.81 16.68 3.54
C HIS A 30 0.71 17.16 2.58
N PHE A 31 -0.13 16.25 2.09
CA PHE A 31 -1.28 16.56 1.24
C PHE A 31 -2.61 16.49 2.00
N ALA A 32 -2.60 16.67 3.32
CA ALA A 32 -3.81 16.59 4.15
C ALA A 32 -4.89 17.58 3.69
N GLY A 33 -6.10 17.07 3.44
CA GLY A 33 -7.24 17.87 2.98
C GLY A 33 -7.14 18.37 1.54
N LYS A 34 -6.09 18.00 0.79
CA LYS A 34 -5.88 18.39 -0.60
C LYS A 34 -6.36 17.34 -1.57
N SER A 35 -7.01 17.76 -2.65
CA SER A 35 -7.26 16.93 -3.83
C SER A 35 -5.96 16.58 -4.56
N ALA A 36 -6.00 15.63 -5.50
CA ALA A 36 -4.84 15.31 -6.32
C ALA A 36 -4.39 16.52 -7.18
N ASP A 37 -5.34 17.32 -7.66
CA ASP A 37 -5.03 18.51 -8.47
C ASP A 37 -4.30 19.58 -7.63
N GLU A 38 -4.76 19.83 -6.40
CA GLU A 38 -4.06 20.73 -5.47
C GLU A 38 -2.69 20.19 -5.06
N ALA A 39 -2.58 18.87 -4.86
CA ALA A 39 -1.32 18.20 -4.54
C ALA A 39 -0.30 18.34 -5.66
N SER A 40 -0.72 18.36 -6.93
CA SER A 40 0.18 18.54 -8.09
C SER A 40 0.94 19.86 -8.06
N VAL A 41 0.29 20.93 -7.60
CA VAL A 41 0.89 22.26 -7.48
C VAL A 41 1.88 22.29 -6.30
N MET A 42 1.50 21.69 -5.17
CA MET A 42 2.37 21.62 -3.98
C MET A 42 3.60 20.73 -4.20
N ASP A 43 3.44 19.65 -4.94
CA ASP A 43 4.53 18.71 -5.22
C ASP A 43 5.62 19.38 -6.05
N ALA A 44 5.24 20.22 -7.03
CA ALA A 44 6.17 21.00 -7.86
C ALA A 44 7.00 22.04 -7.08
N GLU A 45 6.54 22.49 -5.91
CA GLU A 45 7.19 23.52 -5.10
C GLU A 45 8.16 22.96 -4.04
N SER A 46 8.22 21.64 -3.88
CA SER A 46 8.73 21.04 -2.65
C SER A 46 10.21 20.58 -2.70
N VAL A 47 10.95 20.96 -1.66
CA VAL A 47 12.37 20.65 -1.38
C VAL A 47 12.53 19.19 -0.89
N PRO A 48 13.68 18.51 -1.10
CA PRO A 48 13.87 17.11 -0.70
C PRO A 48 13.55 16.88 0.78
N GLY A 49 12.53 16.06 1.04
CA GLY A 49 12.11 15.65 2.38
C GLY A 49 12.83 14.38 2.82
N THR A 50 13.12 14.31 4.12
CA THR A 50 13.86 13.24 4.80
C THR A 50 13.17 11.87 4.77
N SER A 51 13.99 10.85 5.04
CA SER A 51 13.80 9.39 5.09
C SER A 51 12.59 8.88 5.91
N SER A 52 11.38 9.36 5.65
CA SER A 52 10.19 9.07 6.46
C SER A 52 9.47 7.76 6.12
N CYS A 53 9.94 7.02 5.12
CA CYS A 53 9.26 5.84 4.59
C CYS A 53 10.08 4.55 4.74
N GLU A 54 10.61 4.30 5.95
CA GLU A 54 11.31 3.06 6.29
C GLU A 54 10.33 1.89 6.48
N GLY A 55 10.74 0.70 6.01
CA GLY A 55 10.01 -0.55 6.14
C GLY A 55 10.88 -1.72 5.67
N ASP A 56 10.52 -2.94 6.05
CA ASP A 56 11.30 -4.14 5.73
C ASP A 56 10.75 -4.84 4.48
N VAL A 57 9.43 -4.97 4.42
CA VAL A 57 8.73 -5.77 3.43
C VAL A 57 7.46 -5.09 2.97
N GLU A 58 7.10 -5.29 1.71
CA GLU A 58 5.85 -4.85 1.13
C GLU A 58 4.95 -6.05 0.84
N VAL A 59 3.69 -5.94 1.25
CA VAL A 59 2.64 -6.85 0.77
C VAL A 59 1.94 -6.19 -0.42
N PHE A 60 2.19 -6.73 -1.61
CA PHE A 60 1.50 -6.31 -2.82
C PHE A 60 0.31 -7.23 -3.07
N MET A 61 -0.90 -6.67 -3.01
CA MET A 61 -2.14 -7.42 -3.25
C MET A 61 -2.70 -7.08 -4.64
N VAL A 62 -2.92 -8.11 -5.45
CA VAL A 62 -3.58 -7.98 -6.75
C VAL A 62 -4.90 -8.75 -6.70
N ALA A 63 -6.01 -8.03 -6.80
CA ALA A 63 -7.29 -8.67 -7.10
C ALA A 63 -7.28 -9.05 -8.58
N VAL A 64 -7.17 -10.34 -8.88
CA VAL A 64 -7.08 -10.85 -10.27
C VAL A 64 -8.43 -10.75 -10.97
N LYS A 65 -9.56 -10.69 -10.24
CA LYS A 65 -10.88 -10.56 -10.85
C LYS A 65 -11.76 -9.51 -10.18
N PRO A 66 -12.06 -8.38 -10.86
CA PRO A 66 -13.10 -7.48 -10.40
C PRO A 66 -14.46 -8.18 -10.51
N GLY A 67 -15.25 -8.16 -9.44
CA GLY A 67 -16.59 -8.74 -9.43
C GLY A 67 -17.36 -8.37 -8.17
N LEU A 68 -18.61 -7.95 -8.32
CA LEU A 68 -19.48 -7.63 -7.17
C LEU A 68 -19.64 -8.82 -6.23
N GLN A 69 -19.62 -10.04 -6.76
CA GLN A 69 -19.72 -11.30 -6.03
C GLN A 69 -18.54 -11.60 -5.09
N TYR A 70 -17.40 -10.90 -5.23
CA TYR A 70 -16.22 -11.07 -4.39
C TYR A 70 -16.01 -9.91 -3.40
N ARG A 71 -16.81 -8.84 -3.51
CA ARG A 71 -16.75 -7.70 -2.58
C ARG A 71 -17.25 -8.11 -1.20
N LYS A 72 -16.70 -7.47 -0.16
CA LYS A 72 -17.09 -7.65 1.26
C LYS A 72 -16.98 -9.09 1.79
N LYS A 73 -16.22 -9.96 1.12
CA LYS A 73 -15.96 -11.36 1.56
C LYS A 73 -14.68 -11.53 2.40
N GLY A 74 -14.02 -10.44 2.80
CA GLY A 74 -12.79 -10.50 3.59
C GLY A 74 -11.57 -11.08 2.84
N ILE A 75 -11.60 -11.15 1.51
CA ILE A 75 -10.54 -11.78 0.69
C ILE A 75 -9.18 -11.10 0.93
N ALA A 76 -9.13 -9.76 0.86
CA ALA A 76 -7.90 -9.00 1.09
C ALA A 76 -7.35 -9.20 2.51
N GLU A 77 -8.23 -9.25 3.51
CA GLU A 77 -7.83 -9.53 4.90
C GLU A 77 -7.30 -10.95 5.08
N GLY A 78 -7.95 -11.94 4.47
CA GLY A 78 -7.50 -13.33 4.50
C GLY A 78 -6.12 -13.49 3.86
N LEU A 79 -5.89 -12.89 2.69
CA LEU A 79 -4.59 -12.91 2.01
C LEU A 79 -3.52 -12.21 2.83
N LEU A 80 -3.81 -11.03 3.39
CA LEU A 80 -2.85 -10.33 4.23
C LEU A 80 -2.48 -11.16 5.46
N ARG A 81 -3.46 -11.76 6.13
CA ARG A 81 -3.21 -12.61 7.30
C ARG A 81 -2.31 -13.80 6.96
N VAL A 82 -2.50 -14.41 5.79
CA VAL A 82 -1.61 -15.49 5.31
C VAL A 82 -0.20 -14.95 5.09
N CYS A 83 -0.05 -13.78 4.48
CA CYS A 83 1.27 -13.14 4.30
C CYS A 83 1.93 -12.86 5.65
N GLU A 84 1.22 -12.25 6.60
CA GLU A 84 1.70 -11.97 7.96
C GLU A 84 2.16 -13.25 8.68
N LEU A 85 1.38 -14.33 8.58
CA LEU A 85 1.76 -15.62 9.18
C LEU A 85 3.00 -16.23 8.54
N GLN A 86 3.21 -16.06 7.23
CA GLN A 86 4.43 -16.53 6.56
C GLN A 86 5.64 -15.69 6.98
N MET A 87 5.48 -14.37 7.08
CA MET A 87 6.54 -13.48 7.56
C MET A 87 6.95 -13.85 9.00
N LYS A 88 6.00 -14.08 9.91
CA LYS A 88 6.31 -14.52 11.28
C LYS A 88 7.02 -15.88 11.38
N LYS A 89 6.88 -16.74 10.37
CA LYS A 89 7.63 -18.01 10.30
C LYS A 89 9.04 -17.79 9.78
N GLN A 90 9.21 -16.85 8.85
CA GLN A 90 10.49 -16.53 8.23
C GLN A 90 11.38 -15.67 9.13
N PHE A 91 10.80 -14.81 9.96
CA PHE A 91 11.46 -13.96 10.93
C PHE A 91 11.12 -14.43 12.36
N PRO A 92 12.02 -15.21 13.02
CA PRO A 92 11.77 -15.72 14.36
C PRO A 92 11.57 -14.58 15.37
N PRO A 93 10.79 -14.78 16.45
CA PRO A 93 10.39 -13.76 17.41
C PRO A 93 11.52 -13.13 18.24
N ARG A 94 12.79 -13.46 17.97
CA ARG A 94 13.96 -13.00 18.72
C ARG A 94 14.72 -11.84 18.06
N THR A 95 14.26 -11.38 16.90
CA THR A 95 14.89 -10.29 16.13
C THR A 95 13.79 -9.46 15.52
N ASP A 96 13.52 -8.33 16.16
CA ASP A 96 12.85 -7.11 15.66
C ASP A 96 11.43 -7.25 15.07
N GLN A 97 10.58 -6.28 15.40
CA GLN A 97 9.25 -6.15 14.79
C GLN A 97 9.42 -6.00 13.28
N VAL A 98 8.73 -6.82 12.48
CA VAL A 98 8.78 -6.70 11.02
C VAL A 98 7.87 -5.56 10.60
N LEU A 99 8.42 -4.55 9.94
CA LEU A 99 7.72 -3.38 9.43
C LEU A 99 7.10 -3.70 8.07
N VAL A 100 5.81 -4.05 8.08
CA VAL A 100 5.05 -4.41 6.89
C VAL A 100 4.45 -3.18 6.23
N MET A 101 4.72 -3.03 4.95
CA MET A 101 4.32 -1.89 4.13
C MET A 101 3.20 -2.25 3.16
N LEU A 102 2.29 -1.30 2.94
CA LEU A 102 1.27 -1.30 1.89
C LEU A 102 1.33 0.00 1.09
N ARG A 103 1.20 -0.10 -0.22
CA ARG A 103 0.90 1.05 -1.09
C ARG A 103 -0.61 1.13 -1.34
N VAL A 104 -1.23 2.24 -0.99
CA VAL A 104 -2.69 2.39 -1.00
C VAL A 104 -3.09 3.70 -1.66
N VAL A 105 -3.97 3.66 -2.65
CA VAL A 105 -4.61 4.88 -3.17
C VAL A 105 -5.51 5.46 -2.08
N ARG A 106 -5.24 6.71 -1.69
CA ARG A 106 -5.87 7.38 -0.54
C ARG A 106 -7.40 7.35 -0.62
N GLU A 107 -7.95 7.65 -1.78
CA GLU A 107 -9.39 7.78 -2.02
C GLU A 107 -10.12 6.43 -2.06
N ILE A 108 -9.40 5.31 -2.25
CA ILE A 108 -10.02 4.00 -2.46
C ILE A 108 -10.09 3.24 -1.13
N ASN A 109 -8.95 2.98 -0.49
CA ASN A 109 -8.86 1.98 0.58
C ASN A 109 -8.15 2.45 1.86
N SER A 110 -7.75 3.71 1.98
CA SER A 110 -6.97 4.19 3.14
C SER A 110 -7.68 3.95 4.48
N GLN A 111 -8.96 4.35 4.57
CA GLN A 111 -9.79 4.19 5.77
C GLN A 111 -9.97 2.73 6.19
N TYR A 112 -9.99 1.82 5.23
CA TYR A 112 -10.08 0.39 5.51
C TYR A 112 -8.82 -0.10 6.23
N TRP A 113 -7.63 0.25 5.73
CA TRP A 113 -6.36 -0.19 6.31
C TRP A 113 -6.02 0.50 7.63
N LEU A 114 -6.39 1.78 7.79
CA LEU A 114 -6.29 2.48 9.08
C LEU A 114 -7.03 1.71 10.20
N LYS A 115 -8.25 1.23 9.93
CA LYS A 115 -9.02 0.41 10.88
C LYS A 115 -8.40 -0.95 11.18
N LYS A 116 -7.46 -1.41 10.35
CA LYS A 116 -6.71 -2.67 10.53
C LYS A 116 -5.36 -2.46 11.23
N GLY A 117 -5.11 -1.27 11.76
CA GLY A 117 -3.92 -0.95 12.54
C GLY A 117 -2.74 -0.45 11.71
N TYR A 118 -2.93 -0.20 10.42
CA TYR A 118 -1.92 0.47 9.61
C TYR A 118 -1.88 1.96 9.92
N GLN A 119 -0.69 2.54 9.81
CA GLN A 119 -0.44 3.98 9.96
C GLN A 119 0.10 4.54 8.65
N ILE A 120 -0.27 5.76 8.30
CA ILE A 120 0.30 6.44 7.13
C ILE A 120 1.69 6.94 7.52
N VAL A 121 2.70 6.56 6.75
CA VAL A 121 4.10 6.97 6.98
C VAL A 121 4.68 7.78 5.83
N GLY A 122 4.05 7.73 4.66
CA GLY A 122 4.42 8.57 3.53
C GLY A 122 3.27 8.80 2.56
N GLU A 123 3.35 9.89 1.81
CA GLU A 123 2.40 10.26 0.77
C GLU A 123 3.14 10.60 -0.52
N ARG A 124 2.56 10.26 -1.66
CA ARG A 124 3.12 10.59 -2.97
C ARG A 124 2.02 11.04 -3.91
N TYR A 125 2.22 12.16 -4.57
CA TYR A 125 1.39 12.52 -5.71
C TYR A 125 1.69 11.58 -6.88
N CYS A 126 0.65 11.08 -7.55
CA CYS A 126 0.78 10.29 -8.77
C CYS A 126 0.08 11.04 -9.89
N PRO A 127 0.80 11.48 -10.94
CA PRO A 127 0.19 12.17 -12.07
C PRO A 127 -0.73 11.23 -12.87
N PRO A 128 -1.59 11.79 -13.74
CA PRO A 128 -2.35 11.00 -14.70
C PRO A 128 -1.46 10.02 -15.47
N ILE A 129 -2.03 8.88 -15.86
CA ILE A 129 -1.37 7.79 -16.61
C ILE A 129 -0.39 6.97 -15.74
N THR A 130 -0.20 7.32 -14.46
CA THR A 130 0.49 6.42 -13.52
C THR A 130 -0.28 5.10 -13.42
N TRP A 131 0.39 3.99 -13.76
CA TRP A 131 -0.20 2.65 -13.81
C TRP A 131 -1.42 2.55 -14.71
N ASP A 132 -1.40 3.25 -15.85
CA ASP A 132 -2.51 3.31 -16.82
C ASP A 132 -3.81 3.88 -16.25
N VAL A 133 -3.75 4.58 -15.11
CA VAL A 133 -4.90 5.26 -14.50
C VAL A 133 -4.99 6.67 -15.07
N GLU A 134 -6.08 6.99 -15.79
CA GLU A 134 -6.27 8.29 -16.45
C GLU A 134 -6.28 9.50 -15.50
N LYS A 135 -6.58 9.28 -14.22
CA LYS A 135 -6.70 10.35 -13.22
C LYS A 135 -5.48 10.38 -12.30
N ALA A 136 -5.11 11.58 -11.87
CA ALA A 136 -4.16 11.74 -10.80
C ALA A 136 -4.73 11.20 -9.47
N PHE A 137 -3.86 10.76 -8.57
CA PHE A 137 -4.24 10.28 -7.25
C PHE A 137 -3.13 10.46 -6.23
N ILE A 138 -3.45 10.33 -4.95
CA ILE A 138 -2.44 10.31 -3.90
C ILE A 138 -2.23 8.87 -3.45
N LEU A 139 -1.00 8.41 -3.57
CA LEU A 139 -0.56 7.12 -3.08
C LEU A 139 -0.03 7.27 -1.66
N LEU A 140 -0.49 6.42 -0.77
CA LEU A 140 -0.04 6.34 0.62
C LEU A 140 0.90 5.15 0.78
N ALA A 141 2.00 5.36 1.47
CA ALA A 141 2.75 4.30 2.11
C ALA A 141 2.18 4.12 3.52
N MET A 142 1.67 2.93 3.80
CA MET A 142 1.10 2.59 5.09
C MET A 142 1.91 1.47 5.76
N ARG A 143 2.23 1.62 7.04
CA ARG A 143 3.04 0.68 7.82
C ARG A 143 2.24 0.01 8.92
N LYS A 144 2.54 -1.25 9.20
CA LYS A 144 2.09 -1.97 10.38
C LYS A 144 3.21 -2.88 10.89
N ASP A 145 3.39 -2.90 12.20
CA ASP A 145 4.39 -3.72 12.85
C ASP A 145 3.73 -5.06 13.23
N ILE A 146 4.37 -6.19 12.91
CA ILE A 146 3.79 -7.54 13.12
C ILE A 146 4.66 -8.47 13.97
#